data_AF-A0A7W1U9F7-F1
#
_entry.id   AF-A0A7W1U9F7-F1
#
_cell.length_a   1.000
_cell.length_b   1.000
_cell.length_c   1.000
_cell.angle_alpha   90.00
_cell.angle_beta   90.00
_cell.angle_gamma   90.00
#
_symmetry.space_group_name_H-M   'P 1'
#
loop_
_entity.id
_entity.type
_entity.pdbx_description
1 polymer ?
#
loop_
_entity_poly.entity_id
_entity_poly.type
_entity_poly.pdbx_seq_one_letter_code
_entity_poly.pdbx_strand_id
1 'polypeptide(L)' 'MFRRDPASPFPFAINQNGLIAGFADDTTGYTYAVRWPAYTSTPEIIPRAFNAVGVNNLGQVVGQAYFPR' A
#
# COMPACT_ATOMS: atom_id res chain seq x y z
N MET A 1 -2.60 13.68 16.08
CA MET A 1 -2.47 12.44 15.28
C MET A 1 -1.88 12.87 13.94
N PHE A 2 -0.61 12.56 13.64
CA PHE A 2 0.02 12.99 12.38
C PHE A 2 -0.61 12.20 11.23
N ARG A 3 -1.24 12.89 10.29
CA ARG A 3 -1.73 12.32 9.04
C ARG A 3 -0.48 11.97 8.21
N ARG A 4 -0.28 10.70 7.93
CA ARG A 4 0.74 10.27 6.96
C ARG A 4 0.18 10.52 5.59
N ASP A 5 0.32 11.75 5.13
CA ASP A 5 -0.03 12.12 3.77
C ASP A 5 0.98 11.48 2.82
N PRO A 6 0.57 10.57 1.93
CA PRO A 6 1.47 9.96 0.96
C PRO A 6 1.97 11.05 0.02
N ALA A 7 3.28 11.31 0.05
CA ALA A 7 3.93 12.30 -0.80
C ALA A 7 4.06 11.78 -2.24
N SER A 8 4.29 10.47 -2.40
CA SER A 8 4.51 9.82 -3.69
C SER A 8 3.99 8.38 -3.69
N PRO A 9 2.77 8.12 -4.18
CA PRO A 9 2.25 6.76 -4.32
C PRO A 9 2.79 6.03 -5.55
N PHE A 10 3.20 4.77 -5.39
CA PHE A 10 3.68 3.88 -6.45
C PHE A 10 2.82 2.59 -6.48
N PRO A 11 1.84 2.48 -7.39
CA PRO A 11 1.07 1.25 -7.57
C PRO A 11 1.91 0.19 -8.30
N PHE A 12 1.84 -1.07 -7.82
CA PHE A 12 2.60 -2.21 -8.36
C PHE A 12 1.72 -3.32 -8.94
N ALA A 13 0.55 -3.55 -8.35
CA ALA A 13 -0.32 -4.66 -8.73
C ALA A 13 -1.79 -4.25 -8.69
N ILE A 14 -2.61 -4.87 -9.54
CA ILE A 14 -4.06 -4.69 -9.59
C ILE A 14 -4.73 -6.04 -9.82
N ASN A 15 -5.88 -6.29 -9.17
CA ASN A 15 -6.68 -7.49 -9.42
C ASN A 15 -7.89 -7.21 -10.33
N GLN A 16 -8.64 -8.24 -10.70
CA GLN A 16 -9.79 -8.11 -11.61
C GLN A 16 -10.95 -7.27 -11.04
N ASN A 17 -11.01 -7.11 -9.72
CA ASN A 17 -12.01 -6.29 -9.04
C ASN A 17 -11.56 -4.82 -8.92
N GLY A 18 -10.39 -4.47 -9.46
CA GLY A 18 -9.87 -3.10 -9.43
C GLY A 18 -9.17 -2.71 -8.11
N LEU A 19 -8.93 -3.67 -7.20
CA LEU A 19 -8.12 -3.43 -6.01
C LEU A 19 -6.66 -3.31 -6.43
N ILE A 20 -6.02 -2.21 -6.06
CA ILE A 20 -4.62 -1.91 -6.37
C ILE A 20 -3.78 -2.06 -5.10
N ALA A 21 -2.56 -2.54 -5.23
CA ALA A 21 -1.57 -2.63 -4.17
C ALA A 21 -0.24 -2.01 -4.60
N GLY A 22 0.51 -1.45 -3.65
CA GLY A 22 1.80 -0.83 -3.90
C GLY A 22 2.43 -0.26 -2.63
N PHE A 23 3.24 0.79 -2.78
CA PHE A 23 3.81 1.49 -1.64
C PHE A 23 3.68 3.01 -1.80
N ALA A 24 3.88 3.74 -0.70
CA ALA A 24 3.96 5.19 -0.71
C ALA A 24 4.96 5.67 0.34
N ASP A 25 5.65 6.76 0.02
CA ASP A 25 6.51 7.46 0.97
C ASP A 25 5.74 8.59 1.65
N ASP A 26 5.96 8.79 2.95
CA ASP A 26 5.51 10.01 3.63
C ASP A 26 6.53 11.14 3.50
N THR A 27 6.16 12.34 3.98
CA THR A 27 7.04 13.52 3.95
C THR A 27 8.31 13.39 4.80
N THR A 28 8.42 12.34 5.64
CA THR A 28 9.62 12.04 6.42
C THR A 28 10.54 11.02 5.75
N GLY A 29 10.16 10.51 4.57
CA GLY A 29 10.91 9.50 3.83
C GLY A 29 10.66 8.07 4.31
N TYR A 30 9.63 7.83 5.13
CA TYR A 30 9.27 6.47 5.50
C TYR A 30 8.33 5.87 4.46
N THR A 31 8.65 4.66 4.01
CA THR A 31 7.86 3.88 3.05
C THR A 31 6.86 2.94 3.73
N TYR A 32 5.59 2.98 3.31
CA TYR A 32 4.53 2.07 3.76
C TYR A 32 3.94 1.32 2.57
N ALA A 33 3.54 0.06 2.80
CA ALA A 33 2.65 -0.62 1.88
C ALA A 33 1.26 0.05 1.93
N VAL A 34 0.64 0.19 0.76
CA VAL A 34 -0.70 0.76 0.62
C VAL A 34 -1.54 -0.06 -0.34
N ARG A 35 -2.86 0.11 -0.24
CA ARG A 35 -3.84 -0.41 -1.20
C ARG A 35 -4.84 0.67 -1.59
N TRP A 36 -5.38 0.59 -2.80
CA TRP A 36 -6.49 1.44 -3.25
C TRP A 36 -7.71 0.58 -3.54
N PRO A 37 -8.82 0.74 -2.79
CA PRO A 37 -10.07 0.05 -3.09
C PRO A 37 -10.58 0.25 -4.52
N ALA A 38 -10.27 1.39 -5.15
CA ALA A 38 -10.53 1.68 -6.55
C ALA A 38 -9.47 2.62 -7.12
N TYR A 39 -9.34 2.70 -8.45
CA TYR A 39 -8.38 3.60 -9.12
C TYR A 39 -8.60 5.09 -8.84
N THR A 40 -9.77 5.46 -8.30
CA THR A 40 -10.13 6.83 -7.89
C THR A 40 -10.02 7.07 -6.39
N SER A 41 -9.76 6.03 -5.58
CA SER A 41 -9.75 6.17 -4.14
C SER A 41 -8.45 6.79 -3.64
N THR A 42 -8.46 7.30 -2.41
CA THR A 42 -7.22 7.55 -1.68
C THR A 42 -6.58 6.21 -1.26
N PRO A 43 -5.25 6.11 -1.18
CA PRO A 43 -4.59 4.92 -0.65
C PRO A 43 -4.90 4.71 0.84
N GLU A 44 -5.04 3.45 1.21
CA GLU A 44 -5.11 2.97 2.59
C GLU A 44 -3.80 2.30 2.97
N ILE A 45 -3.27 2.62 4.15
CA ILE A 45 -2.04 1.99 4.67
C ILE A 45 -2.32 0.53 5.06
N ILE A 46 -1.44 -0.37 4.65
CA ILE A 46 -1.41 -1.76 5.13
C ILE A 46 -0.49 -1.80 6.36
N PRO A 47 -1.03 -2.05 7.58
CA PRO A 47 -0.24 -1.97 8.79
C PRO A 47 0.96 -2.92 8.80
N ARG A 48 2.11 -2.45 9.31
CA ARG A 48 3.36 -3.21 9.48
C ARG A 48 4.04 -3.67 8.18
N ALA A 49 3.45 -3.39 7.03
CA ALA A 49 4.03 -3.64 5.72
C ALA A 49 4.65 -2.36 5.16
N PHE A 50 5.79 -2.48 4.50
CA PHE A 50 6.48 -1.36 3.83
C PHE A 50 6.47 -1.51 2.31
N ASN A 51 6.13 -2.68 1.79
CA ASN A 51 6.01 -2.90 0.35
C ASN A 51 4.90 -3.91 0.08
N ALA A 52 4.03 -3.63 -0.89
CA ALA A 52 3.06 -4.57 -1.43
C ALA A 52 3.36 -4.84 -2.89
N VAL A 53 3.61 -6.11 -3.22
CA VAL A 53 4.12 -6.53 -4.54
C VAL A 53 3.11 -7.38 -5.32
N GLY A 54 2.01 -7.77 -4.68
CA GLY A 54 1.00 -8.59 -5.32
C GLY A 54 -0.34 -8.50 -4.63
N VAL A 55 -1.40 -8.68 -5.42
CA VAL A 55 -2.78 -8.77 -4.95
C VAL A 55 -3.51 -9.83 -5.77
N ASN A 56 -4.31 -10.68 -5.12
CA ASN A 56 -5.13 -11.69 -5.81
C ASN A 56 -6.61 -11.27 -5.91
N ASN A 57 -7.42 -12.03 -6.66
CA ASN A 57 -8.85 -11.73 -6.86
C ASN A 57 -9.70 -11.88 -5.59
N LEU A 58 -9.18 -12.51 -4.52
CA LEU A 58 -9.83 -12.52 -3.20
C LEU A 58 -9.53 -11.25 -2.39
N GLY A 59 -8.73 -10.33 -2.94
CA GLY A 59 -8.36 -9.08 -2.29
C GLY A 59 -7.21 -9.21 -1.28
N GLN A 60 -6.52 -10.35 -1.26
CA GLN A 60 -5.38 -10.56 -0.38
C GLN A 60 -4.14 -9.89 -0.98
N VAL A 61 -3.40 -9.17 -0.15
CA VAL A 61 -2.19 -8.44 -0.54
C VAL A 61 -0.97 -9.15 0.06
N VAL A 62 0.08 -9.34 -0.75
CA VAL A 62 1.35 -9.92 -0.35
C VAL A 62 2.50 -8.92 -0.53
N GLY A 63 3.57 -9.08 0.25
CA GLY A 63 4.72 -8.20 0.19
C GLY A 63 5.64 -8.33 1.40
N GLN A 64 6.32 -7.24 1.72
CA GLN A 64 7.35 -7.19 2.74
C GLN A 64 6.88 -6.41 3.97
N ALA A 65 7.21 -6.91 5.15
CA ALA A 65 6.87 -6.32 6.43
C ALA A 65 8.08 -6.27 7.36
N TYR A 66 8.14 -5.21 8.18
CA TYR A 66 9.11 -5.13 9.26
C TYR A 66 8.53 -5.83 10.49
N PHE A 67 9.19 -6.91 10.89
CA PHE A 67 9.00 -7.50 12.22
C PHE A 67 10.24 -7.16 13.05
N PRO A 68 10.12 -6.34 14.10
CA PRO A 68 11.18 -6.31 15.10
C PRO A 68 11.32 -7.73 15.67
N ARG A 69 12.58 -8.18 15.83
CA ARG A 69 12.90 -9.42 16.52
C ARG A 69 12.53 -9.32 17.99
#